data_AF-A0A183BYF6-F1
#
_entry.id   AF-A0A183BYF6-F1
#
_cell.length_a   1.000
_cell.length_b   1.000
_cell.length_c   1.000
_cell.angle_alpha   90.00
_cell.angle_beta   90.00
_cell.angle_gamma   90.00
#
_symmetry.space_group_name_H-M   'P 1'
#
loop_
_entity.id
_entity.type
_entity.pdbx_description
1 polymer ?
#
loop_
_entity_poly.entity_id
_entity_poly.type
_entity_poly.pdbx_seq_one_letter_code
_entity_poly.pdbx_strand_id
1 'polypeptide(L)'
;MISNWPMVSLAESFVNALEPVNFIIGVRGLLHFTQPFGLENTLTGERLTFRRFIENYWLLVRCPIGREEAKWAAWENEALEWEWCREWNRIAIDFNDRDIGDGMVDEKAGPSEPKK
;
A
#
# COMPACT_ATOMS: atom_id res chain seq x y z
N MET A 1 16.95 -13.52 9.41
CA MET A 1 15.61 -13.01 9.69
C MET A 1 15.34 -11.96 8.63
N ILE A 2 14.55 -12.29 7.61
CA ILE A 2 14.30 -11.38 6.48
C ILE A 2 13.18 -10.46 6.92
N SER A 3 13.51 -9.19 7.12
CA SER A 3 12.62 -8.17 7.66
C SER A 3 11.51 -7.86 6.65
N ASN A 4 10.26 -7.88 7.11
CA ASN A 4 9.04 -7.60 6.35
C ASN A 4 8.88 -6.08 6.04
N TRP A 5 9.99 -5.41 5.73
CA TRP A 5 10.21 -3.97 5.91
C TRP A 5 9.34 -3.04 5.06
N PRO A 6 9.10 -3.29 3.75
CA PRO A 6 8.30 -2.38 2.91
C PRO A 6 6.86 -2.22 3.41
N MET A 7 6.32 -3.29 4.01
CA MET A 7 4.92 -3.32 4.44
C MET A 7 4.68 -2.58 5.75
N VAL A 8 5.70 -2.50 6.61
CA VAL A 8 5.62 -1.77 7.89
C VAL A 8 5.45 -0.27 7.64
N SER A 9 6.24 0.30 6.73
CA SER A 9 6.16 1.73 6.39
C SER A 9 4.80 2.12 5.80
N LEU A 10 4.22 1.28 4.92
CA LEU A 10 2.89 1.52 4.39
C LEU A 10 1.81 1.43 5.48
N ALA A 11 1.91 0.44 6.37
CA ALA A 11 1.00 0.28 7.50
C ALA A 11 1.01 1.52 8.41
N GLU A 12 2.20 2.00 8.79
CA GLU A 12 2.37 3.22 9.59
C GLU A 12 1.83 4.46 8.88
N SER A 13 2.10 4.61 7.57
CA SER A 13 1.59 5.73 6.79
C SER A 13 0.07 5.74 6.71
N PHE A 14 -0.56 4.56 6.60
CA PHE A 14 -2.01 4.42 6.58
C PHE A 14 -2.66 4.77 7.92
N VAL A 15 -2.09 4.29 9.03
CA VAL A 15 -2.62 4.54 10.38
C VAL A 15 -2.55 6.04 10.73
N ASN A 16 -1.53 6.75 10.25
CA ASN A 16 -1.36 8.18 10.48
C ASN A 16 -2.05 9.07 9.43
N ALA A 17 -2.73 8.50 8.43
CA ALA A 17 -3.42 9.27 7.41
C ALA A 17 -4.59 10.04 8.03
N LEU A 18 -4.71 11.33 7.67
CA LEU A 18 -5.78 12.22 8.12
C LEU A 18 -6.91 12.38 7.10
N GLU A 19 -6.59 12.17 5.82
CA GLU A 19 -7.53 12.32 4.72
C GLU A 19 -7.92 10.95 4.15
N PRO A 20 -9.22 10.71 3.90
CA PRO A 20 -9.69 9.48 3.30
C PRO A 20 -9.37 9.43 1.80
N VAL A 21 -8.89 8.28 1.31
CA VAL A 21 -8.68 7.99 -0.10
C VAL A 21 -9.00 6.53 -0.42
N ASN A 22 -9.54 6.28 -1.61
CA ASN A 22 -9.98 4.96 -2.04
C ASN A 22 -9.17 4.49 -3.25
N PHE A 23 -8.63 3.28 -3.18
CA PHE A 23 -7.93 2.66 -4.30
C PHE A 23 -7.94 1.13 -4.23
N ILE A 24 -7.77 0.52 -5.40
CA ILE A 24 -7.52 -0.91 -5.59
C ILE A 24 -6.27 -1.01 -6.44
N ILE A 25 -5.24 -1.67 -5.92
CA ILE A 25 -3.98 -1.89 -6.63
C ILE A 25 -3.79 -3.39 -6.79
N GLY A 26 -3.69 -3.85 -8.04
CA GLY A 26 -3.25 -5.19 -8.40
C GLY A 26 -1.73 -5.29 -8.38
N VAL A 27 -1.20 -6.32 -7.73
CA VAL A 27 0.24 -6.56 -7.61
C VAL A 27 0.55 -7.98 -8.07
N ARG A 28 1.35 -8.09 -9.15
CA ARG A 28 1.84 -9.36 -9.69
C ARG A 28 3.26 -9.64 -9.21
N GLY A 29 3.38 -10.61 -8.30
CA GLY A 29 4.60 -11.31 -7.88
C GLY A 29 5.93 -10.56 -7.73
N LEU A 30 6.38 -10.33 -6.49
CA LEU A 30 7.62 -10.91 -5.92
C LEU A 30 7.53 -11.00 -4.38
N LEU A 31 6.31 -11.09 -3.87
CA LEU A 31 5.97 -10.92 -2.47
C LEU A 31 5.94 -12.26 -1.71
N HIS A 32 6.91 -13.14 -2.01
CA HIS A 32 7.03 -14.47 -1.40
C HIS A 32 7.19 -14.42 0.13
N PHE A 33 7.58 -13.26 0.67
CA PHE A 33 7.83 -13.06 2.09
C PHE A 33 6.79 -12.19 2.80
N THR A 34 5.83 -11.59 2.08
CA THR A 34 4.82 -10.73 2.73
C THR A 34 3.56 -11.50 3.06
N GLN A 35 3.20 -11.45 4.33
CA GLN A 35 1.97 -12.02 4.85
C GLN A 35 0.76 -11.12 4.54
N PRO A 36 -0.43 -11.67 4.24
CA PRO A 36 -1.64 -10.89 4.15
C PRO A 36 -1.93 -10.17 5.48
N PHE A 37 -2.51 -8.98 5.40
CA PHE A 37 -2.90 -8.21 6.57
C PHE A 37 -4.15 -7.36 6.31
N GLY A 38 -4.78 -6.93 7.39
CA GLY A 38 -5.87 -5.95 7.39
C GLY A 38 -5.64 -4.95 8.52
N LEU A 39 -5.78 -3.67 8.20
CA LEU A 39 -5.66 -2.56 9.13
C LEU A 39 -6.91 -1.69 9.01
N GLU A 40 -7.30 -1.08 10.12
CA GLU A 40 -8.39 -0.12 10.17
C GLU A 40 -7.85 1.21 10.70
N ASN A 41 -8.25 2.29 10.04
CA ASN A 41 -8.05 3.65 10.51
C ASN A 41 -9.41 4.18 10.94
N THR A 42 -9.66 4.20 12.25
CA THR A 42 -10.93 4.67 12.83
C THR A 42 -11.10 6.19 12.75
N LEU A 43 -10.01 6.94 12.56
CA LEU A 43 -10.04 8.39 12.37
C LEU A 43 -10.66 8.75 11.01
N THR A 44 -10.20 8.09 9.94
CA THR A 44 -10.74 8.31 8.58
C THR A 44 -11.93 7.42 8.24
N GLY A 45 -12.21 6.40 9.05
CA GLY A 45 -13.28 5.43 8.80
C GLY A 45 -12.97 4.48 7.65
N GLU A 46 -11.70 4.15 7.46
CA GLU A 46 -11.21 3.34 6.34
C GLU A 46 -10.53 2.06 6.80
N ARG A 47 -10.40 1.11 5.88
CA ARG A 47 -9.59 -0.09 6.04
C ARG A 47 -8.62 -0.25 4.88
N LEU A 48 -7.43 -0.73 5.20
CA LEU A 48 -6.40 -1.16 4.25
C LEU A 48 -6.21 -2.65 4.37
N THR A 49 -6.40 -3.37 3.27
CA THR A 49 -6.23 -4.82 3.22
C THR A 49 -5.22 -5.20 2.16
N PHE A 50 -4.31 -6.09 2.50
CA PHE A 50 -3.41 -6.74 1.57
C PHE A 50 -3.69 -8.24 1.60
N ARG A 51 -4.18 -8.78 0.49
CA ARG A 51 -4.59 -10.19 0.44
C ARG A 51 -4.29 -10.83 -0.90
N ARG A 52 -4.01 -12.13 -0.88
CA ARG A 52 -3.89 -12.93 -2.09
C ARG A 52 -5.26 -13.08 -2.72
N PHE A 53 -5.35 -12.84 -4.02
CA PHE A 53 -6.58 -13.00 -4.77
C PHE A 53 -6.57 -14.28 -5.61
N ILE A 54 -5.63 -14.41 -6.55
CA ILE A 54 -5.48 -15.62 -7.39
C ILE A 54 -4.02 -15.88 -7.74
N GLU A 55 -3.55 -17.12 -7.55
CA GLU A 55 -2.15 -17.53 -7.79
C GLU A 55 -1.10 -16.55 -7.22
N ASN A 56 -0.43 -15.79 -8.09
CA ASN A 56 0.63 -14.83 -7.79
C ASN A 56 0.14 -13.37 -7.79
N TYR A 57 -1.17 -13.16 -7.87
CA TYR A 57 -1.82 -11.86 -7.87
C TYR A 57 -2.36 -11.52 -6.48
N TRP A 58 -1.94 -10.36 -6.01
CA TRP A 58 -2.31 -9.79 -4.73
C TRP A 58 -3.08 -8.49 -4.95
N LEU A 59 -4.00 -8.20 -4.04
CA LEU A 59 -4.73 -6.95 -4.02
C LEU A 59 -4.35 -6.17 -2.77
N LEU A 60 -4.00 -4.91 -2.98
CA LEU A 60 -3.92 -3.89 -1.94
C LEU A 60 -5.13 -2.97 -2.10
N VAL A 61 -6.02 -2.97 -1.11
CA VAL A 61 -7.30 -2.27 -1.18
C VAL A 61 -7.43 -1.33 0.01
N ARG A 62 -7.54 -0.03 -0.28
CA ARG A 62 -7.95 0.99 0.71
C ARG A 62 -9.36 1.44 0.40
N CYS A 63 -10.25 1.34 1.38
CA CYS A 63 -11.68 1.57 1.19
C CYS A 63 -12.36 2.01 2.48
N PRO A 64 -13.58 2.59 2.43
CA PRO A 64 -14.36 2.90 3.61
C PRO A 64 -14.75 1.60 4.35
N ILE A 65 -14.88 1.66 5.67
CA ILE A 65 -15.32 0.51 6.48
C ILE A 65 -16.76 0.12 6.11
N GLY A 66 -17.66 1.10 5.94
CA GLY A 66 -19.05 0.91 5.55
C GLY A 66 -19.28 0.76 4.05
N ARG A 67 -18.43 -0.01 3.34
CA ARG A 67 -18.49 -0.13 1.88
C ARG A 67 -19.58 -1.09 1.39
N GLU A 68 -20.10 -0.83 0.20
CA GLU A 68 -21.00 -1.74 -0.51
C GLU A 68 -20.20 -2.92 -1.10
N GLU A 69 -20.21 -4.08 -0.44
CA GLU A 69 -19.34 -5.22 -0.81
C GLU A 69 -19.57 -5.72 -2.24
N ALA A 70 -20.79 -5.70 -2.76
CA ALA A 70 -21.07 -6.14 -4.13
C ALA A 70 -20.37 -5.26 -5.18
N LYS A 71 -20.40 -3.94 -4.96
CA LYS A 71 -19.75 -2.96 -5.83
C LYS A 71 -18.22 -3.08 -5.77
N TRP A 72 -17.67 -3.27 -4.57
CA TRP A 72 -16.24 -3.45 -4.40
C TRP A 72 -15.75 -4.79 -4.97
N ALA A 73 -16.52 -5.86 -4.83
CA ALA A 73 -16.21 -7.13 -5.47
C ALA A 73 -16.17 -7.01 -7.00
N ALA A 74 -17.06 -6.23 -7.60
CA ALA A 74 -17.02 -5.96 -9.03
C ALA A 74 -15.74 -5.22 -9.44
N TRP A 75 -15.37 -4.15 -8.71
CA TRP A 75 -14.15 -3.39 -8.99
C TRP A 75 -12.85 -4.19 -8.73
N GLU A 76 -12.83 -5.04 -7.72
CA GLU A 76 -11.69 -5.92 -7.42
C GLU A 76 -11.47 -6.95 -8.54
N ASN A 77 -12.54 -7.50 -9.13
CA ASN A 77 -12.44 -8.35 -10.31
C ASN A 77 -11.96 -7.55 -11.54
N GLU A 78 -12.53 -6.36 -11.75
CA GLU A 78 -12.16 -5.49 -12.87
C GLU A 78 -10.67 -5.17 -12.84
N ALA A 79 -10.12 -4.81 -11.68
CA ALA A 79 -8.70 -4.48 -11.51
C ALA A 79 -7.74 -5.59 -11.97
N LEU A 80 -8.16 -6.86 -11.90
CA LEU A 80 -7.38 -8.01 -12.35
C LEU A 80 -7.60 -8.34 -13.83
N GLU A 81 -8.83 -8.22 -14.32
CA GLU A 81 -9.09 -8.33 -15.76
C GLU A 81 -8.30 -7.28 -16.54
N TRP A 82 -8.22 -6.05 -16.03
CA TRP A 82 -7.36 -4.99 -16.59
C TRP A 82 -5.88 -5.38 -16.62
N GLU A 83 -5.40 -6.09 -15.60
CA GLU A 83 -4.02 -6.58 -15.59
C GLU A 83 -3.79 -7.69 -16.62
N TRP A 84 -4.79 -8.53 -16.89
CA TRP A 84 -4.71 -9.64 -17.85
C TRP A 84 -4.91 -9.21 -19.30
N CYS A 85 -5.70 -8.15 -19.57
CA CYS A 85 -6.20 -7.82 -20.91
C CYS A 85 -5.34 -6.87 -21.78
N ARG A 86 -4.08 -6.62 -21.40
CA ARG A 86 -3.07 -5.76 -22.09
C ARG A 86 -3.24 -4.24 -21.86
N GLU A 87 -2.30 -3.67 -21.10
CA GLU A 87 -1.43 -2.49 -21.32
C GLU A 87 -1.88 -1.21 -22.08
N TRP A 88 -3.15 -0.85 -22.21
CA TRP A 88 -3.45 0.47 -22.83
C TRP A 88 -3.19 1.66 -21.90
N ASN A 89 -3.18 1.47 -20.56
CA ASN A 89 -2.78 2.48 -19.54
C ASN A 89 -2.17 1.82 -18.29
N ARG A 90 -1.11 1.02 -18.45
CA ARG A 90 -0.43 0.38 -17.31
C ARG A 90 0.78 1.22 -16.88
N ILE A 91 0.77 1.70 -15.64
CA ILE A 91 2.00 2.20 -15.01
C ILE A 91 2.70 1.00 -14.37
N ALA A 92 3.69 0.44 -15.06
CA ALA A 92 4.58 -0.55 -14.48
C ALA A 92 5.68 0.20 -13.70
N ILE A 93 5.66 0.08 -12.38
CA ILE A 93 6.73 0.59 -11.52
C ILE A 93 7.56 -0.63 -11.14
N ASP A 94 8.75 -0.74 -11.74
CA ASP A 94 9.74 -1.71 -11.32
C ASP A 94 10.47 -1.15 -10.11
N PHE A 95 10.35 -1.82 -8.97
CA PHE A 95 11.12 -1.48 -7.79
C PHE A 95 12.28 -2.45 -7.72
N ASN A 96 13.51 -1.97 -7.94
CA ASN A 96 14.67 -2.75 -7.55
C ASN A 96 14.67 -2.83 -6.02
N ASP A 97 15.04 -3.96 -5.42
CA ASP A 97 15.07 -4.12 -3.96
C ASP A 97 15.93 -3.03 -3.27
N ARG A 98 16.83 -2.38 -4.02
CA ARG A 98 17.69 -1.26 -3.59
C ARG A 98 16.98 0.10 -3.54
N ASP A 99 15.85 0.24 -4.22
CA ASP A 99 15.10 1.50 -4.34
C ASP A 99 14.00 1.61 -3.28
N ILE A 100 13.72 0.53 -2.52
CA ILE A 100 12.76 0.52 -1.41
C ILE A 100 13.50 0.69 -0.09
N GLY A 101 13.72 1.94 0.29
CA GLY A 101 14.17 2.35 1.63
C GLY A 101 15.56 2.98 1.67
N ASP A 102 15.61 4.31 1.82
CA ASP A 102 16.38 5.04 2.84
C ASP A 102 16.01 6.55 2.77
N GLY A 103 14.72 6.85 2.93
CA GLY A 103 14.16 8.19 2.78
C GLY A 103 13.99 8.98 4.08
N MET A 104 14.49 8.48 5.21
CA MET A 104 14.59 9.27 6.43
C MET A 104 15.81 10.19 6.30
N VAL A 105 15.61 11.34 5.66
CA VAL A 105 16.48 12.48 5.95
C VAL A 105 16.24 12.84 7.41
N ASP A 106 17.19 12.45 8.27
CA ASP A 106 17.30 13.02 9.60
C ASP A 106 17.18 14.53 9.46
N GLU A 107 16.10 15.09 10.00
CA GLU A 107 15.91 16.51 10.12
C GLU A 107 17.08 17.03 10.95
N LYS A 108 18.12 17.55 10.26
CA LYS A 108 19.31 18.10 10.91
C LYS A 108 18.82 19.16 11.86
N ALA A 109 18.95 18.89 13.16
CA ALA A 109 18.66 19.84 14.23
C ALA A 109 19.19 21.22 13.83
N GLY A 110 18.29 22.20 13.83
CA GLY A 110 18.60 23.58 13.45
C GLY A 110 19.82 24.12 14.22
N PRO A 111 20.53 25.11 13.66
CA PRO A 111 21.78 25.59 14.25
C PRO A 111 21.52 26.08 15.67
N SER A 112 22.25 25.50 16.63
CA SER A 112 22.22 25.95 18.01
C SER A 112 22.72 27.40 18.09
N GLU A 113 21.95 28.25 18.76
CA GLU A 113 22.28 29.67 18.95
C GLU A 113 23.65 29.84 19.62
N PRO A 114 24.39 30.91 19.29
CA PRO A 114 25.70 31.15 19.89
C PRO A 114 25.53 31.52 21.37
N LYS A 115 26.31 30.87 22.22
CA LYS A 115 26.41 31.25 23.64
C LYS A 115 27.04 32.64 23.73
N LYS A 116 26.40 33.52 24.50
CA LYS A 116 26.85 34.87 24.88
C LYS A 116 28.25 34.86 25.51
#